data_AF-A0A7J3Z571-F1
#
_entry.id   AF-A0A7J3Z571-F1
#
_cell.length_a   1.000
_cell.length_b   1.000
_cell.length_c   1.000
_cell.angle_alpha   90.00
_cell.angle_beta   90.00
_cell.angle_gamma   90.00
#
_symmetry.space_group_name_H-M   'P 1'
#
loop_
_entity.id
_entity.type
_entity.pdbx_description
1 polymer ?
#
loop_
_entity_poly.entity_id
_entity_poly.type
_entity_poly.pdbx_seq_one_letter_code
_entity_poly.pdbx_strand_id
1 'polypeptide(L)'
;MGQGTVVNTWALKNYRVLTRETVVAIFSELQAHIAGAKVPYVLSNASDALALATRFKGVLYRYPYFKRKHLRVLHAVIDRCGEAYSSKDVSKLYIGKATVEEWITSFAIPPEKIGEYLRPLQIFGVLQQSSDPNYLYRVSDDFYRLMGPVAQHLVVPVDTRRFAEMMAVANGVASVYVIATALRRQPQEEQSVIPWFLKLPMIYTLSGLEPGAMRIRDTLEIPRINAVDNYFVINRGAPVEWWRSIRTEAFEFMADNYIIEQAVPNGYKLSKLWVRTHEEGVKRYVQRVRERIERRYRGF
;
A
#
# COMPACT_ATOMS: atom_id res chain seq x y z
N MET A 1 19.07 -9.73 19.16
CA MET A 1 18.40 -8.52 19.67
C MET A 1 17.24 -8.19 18.75
N GLY A 2 16.01 -8.26 19.26
CA GLY A 2 14.80 -8.03 18.46
C GLY A 2 14.71 -6.57 18.01
N GLN A 3 14.56 -6.34 16.71
CA GLN A 3 14.13 -5.04 16.20
C GLN A 3 12.70 -4.80 16.68
N GLY A 4 12.55 -4.17 17.84
CA GLY A 4 11.27 -3.66 18.30
C GLY A 4 10.68 -2.79 17.19
N THR A 5 9.45 -3.10 16.78
CA THR A 5 8.74 -2.30 15.79
C THR A 5 8.62 -0.90 16.37
N VAL A 6 9.31 0.08 15.79
CA VAL A 6 9.27 1.46 16.29
C VAL A 6 7.89 2.02 15.97
N VAL A 7 7.02 2.06 16.98
CA VAL A 7 5.68 2.63 16.88
C VAL A 7 5.79 4.15 17.01
N ASN A 8 5.22 4.88 16.05
CA ASN A 8 5.21 6.34 16.04
C ASN A 8 4.08 6.87 16.94
N THR A 9 4.38 7.06 18.23
CA THR A 9 3.41 7.44 19.27
C THR A 9 2.83 8.84 19.07
N TRP A 10 3.60 9.78 18.54
CA TRP A 10 3.11 11.13 18.23
C TRP A 10 2.10 11.13 17.08
N ALA A 11 2.36 10.35 16.02
CA ALA A 11 1.43 10.26 14.91
C ALA A 11 0.15 9.50 15.33
N LEU A 12 0.27 8.48 16.18
CA LEU A 12 -0.88 7.84 16.85
C LEU A 12 -1.74 8.85 17.62
N LYS A 13 -1.12 9.77 18.36
CA LYS A 13 -1.86 10.76 19.14
C LYS A 13 -2.61 11.76 18.26
N ASN A 14 -2.01 12.20 17.16
CA ASN A 14 -2.50 13.35 16.39
C ASN A 14 -3.25 12.99 15.09
N TYR A 15 -3.02 11.80 14.52
CA TYR A 15 -3.54 11.43 13.19
C TYR A 15 -4.26 10.09 13.16
N ARG A 16 -4.43 9.40 14.31
CA ARG A 16 -5.09 8.09 14.37
C ARG A 16 -6.52 8.11 13.83
N VAL A 17 -7.31 9.12 14.19
CA VAL A 17 -8.71 9.27 13.75
C VAL A 17 -8.75 9.50 12.23
N LEU A 18 -8.04 10.52 11.75
CA LEU A 18 -7.94 10.85 10.33
C LEU A 18 -7.42 9.67 9.48
N THR A 19 -6.39 8.97 9.94
CA THR A 19 -5.85 7.79 9.25
C THR A 19 -6.87 6.65 9.21
N ARG A 20 -7.63 6.44 10.29
CA ARG A 20 -8.68 5.40 10.35
C ARG A 20 -9.81 5.70 9.37
N GLU A 21 -10.36 6.91 9.44
CA GLU A 21 -11.46 7.36 8.57
C GLU A 21 -11.06 7.27 7.10
N THR A 22 -9.85 7.73 6.78
CA THR A 22 -9.41 7.75 5.38
C THR A 22 -9.11 6.37 4.83
N VAL A 23 -8.48 5.46 5.60
CA VAL A 23 -8.28 4.08 5.13
C VAL A 23 -9.62 3.36 4.95
N VAL A 24 -10.61 3.64 5.81
CA VAL A 24 -11.97 3.10 5.64
C VAL A 24 -12.65 3.69 4.40
N ALA A 25 -12.45 4.97 4.11
CA ALA A 25 -12.95 5.61 2.90
C ALA A 25 -12.31 4.99 1.64
N ILE A 26 -10.98 4.84 1.59
CA ILE A 26 -10.27 4.13 0.51
C ILE A 26 -10.83 2.73 0.33
N PHE A 27 -10.98 1.98 1.42
CA PHE A 27 -11.51 0.63 1.31
C PHE A 27 -12.93 0.61 0.73
N SER A 28 -13.75 1.59 1.09
CA SER A 28 -15.11 1.75 0.56
C SER A 28 -15.08 2.11 -0.94
N GLU A 29 -14.15 2.96 -1.38
CA GLU A 29 -13.93 3.26 -2.81
C GLU A 29 -13.54 2.03 -3.61
N LEU A 30 -12.61 1.22 -3.09
CA LEU A 30 -12.23 -0.03 -3.75
C LEU A 30 -13.41 -1.01 -3.80
N GLN A 31 -14.22 -1.10 -2.75
CA GLN A 31 -15.42 -1.93 -2.74
C GLN A 31 -16.47 -1.45 -3.77
N ALA A 32 -16.68 -0.13 -3.90
CA ALA A 32 -17.61 0.43 -4.87
C ALA A 32 -17.19 0.15 -6.31
N HIS A 33 -15.93 0.36 -6.62
CA HIS A 33 -15.46 0.35 -8.00
C HIS A 33 -14.90 -0.98 -8.50
N ILE A 34 -14.40 -1.84 -7.60
CA ILE A 34 -13.83 -3.15 -7.98
C ILE A 34 -14.84 -4.27 -7.69
N ALA A 35 -15.44 -4.27 -6.50
CA ALA A 35 -16.39 -5.29 -6.08
C ALA A 35 -17.85 -4.98 -6.49
N GLY A 36 -18.10 -3.81 -7.09
CA GLY A 36 -19.44 -3.38 -7.52
C GLY A 36 -20.42 -3.11 -6.37
N ALA A 37 -19.92 -2.74 -5.19
CA ALA A 37 -20.71 -2.63 -3.96
C ALA A 37 -20.90 -1.17 -3.49
N LYS A 38 -22.14 -0.69 -3.35
CA LYS A 38 -22.53 0.68 -2.93
C LYS A 38 -22.27 1.79 -3.96
N VAL A 39 -22.79 2.98 -3.64
CA VAL A 39 -22.55 4.23 -4.37
C VAL A 39 -21.15 4.75 -4.02
N PRO A 40 -20.31 5.10 -5.01
CA PRO A 40 -18.98 5.65 -4.78
C PRO A 40 -19.04 7.00 -4.05
N TYR A 41 -18.02 7.30 -3.25
CA TYR A 41 -18.01 8.47 -2.38
C TYR A 41 -17.29 9.68 -3.02
N VAL A 42 -16.18 9.44 -3.73
CA VAL A 42 -15.33 10.47 -4.35
C VAL A 42 -14.86 10.07 -5.74
N LEU A 43 -14.50 8.81 -5.97
CA LEU A 43 -13.97 8.40 -7.27
C LEU A 43 -15.10 8.28 -8.31
N SER A 44 -14.76 8.59 -9.56
CA SER A 44 -15.74 8.60 -10.65
C SER A 44 -15.74 7.29 -11.46
N ASN A 45 -14.67 6.50 -11.40
CA ASN A 45 -14.51 5.31 -12.24
C ASN A 45 -13.57 4.26 -11.61
N ALA A 46 -13.60 3.06 -12.18
CA ALA A 46 -12.77 1.94 -11.73
C ALA A 46 -11.27 2.12 -11.96
N SER A 47 -10.85 2.83 -13.02
CA SER A 47 -9.44 3.08 -13.33
C SER A 47 -8.76 3.85 -12.19
N ASP A 48 -9.44 4.88 -11.66
CA ASP A 48 -8.95 5.68 -10.54
C ASP A 48 -8.81 4.83 -9.26
N ALA A 49 -9.74 3.90 -9.04
CA ALA A 49 -9.68 2.97 -7.91
C ALA A 49 -8.50 1.99 -8.04
N LEU A 50 -8.20 1.49 -9.25
CA LEU A 50 -7.01 0.64 -9.48
C LEU A 50 -5.71 1.44 -9.28
N ALA A 51 -5.67 2.68 -9.77
CA ALA A 51 -4.54 3.58 -9.58
C ALA A 51 -4.32 3.89 -8.08
N LEU A 52 -5.39 4.17 -7.34
CA LEU A 52 -5.37 4.32 -5.88
C LEU A 52 -4.80 3.07 -5.20
N ALA A 53 -5.26 1.88 -5.57
CA ALA A 53 -4.75 0.63 -5.00
C ALA A 53 -3.23 0.49 -5.22
N THR A 54 -2.69 0.81 -6.40
CA THR A 54 -1.26 0.67 -6.70
C THR A 54 -0.36 1.47 -5.76
N ARG A 55 -0.85 2.59 -5.19
CA ARG A 55 -0.12 3.39 -4.20
C ARG A 55 0.17 2.61 -2.91
N PHE A 56 -0.65 1.59 -2.62
CA PHE A 56 -0.50 0.69 -1.48
C PHE A 56 0.36 -0.54 -1.81
N LYS A 57 0.93 -0.67 -3.01
CA LYS A 57 1.85 -1.77 -3.34
C LYS A 57 3.04 -1.80 -2.37
N GLY A 58 3.35 -2.98 -1.85
CA GLY A 58 4.54 -3.24 -1.05
C GLY A 58 4.37 -2.95 0.45
N VAL A 59 3.22 -2.44 0.85
CA VAL A 59 2.86 -2.15 2.25
C VAL A 59 2.93 -3.40 3.13
N LEU A 60 2.33 -4.51 2.70
CA LEU A 60 2.28 -5.72 3.52
C LEU A 60 3.65 -6.31 3.85
N TYR A 61 4.67 -6.09 3.01
CA TYR A 61 6.05 -6.54 3.27
C TYR A 61 6.67 -5.91 4.52
N ARG A 62 6.09 -4.80 5.00
CA ARG A 62 6.54 -4.08 6.18
C ARG A 62 5.57 -4.23 7.35
N TYR A 63 4.47 -4.97 7.17
CA TYR A 63 3.50 -5.22 8.23
C TYR A 63 4.02 -6.35 9.14
N PRO A 64 4.03 -6.18 10.48
CA PRO A 64 4.67 -7.15 11.38
C PRO A 64 4.18 -8.60 11.26
N TYR A 65 2.92 -8.78 10.85
CA TYR A 65 2.28 -10.08 10.68
C TYR A 65 2.57 -10.76 9.33
N PHE A 66 3.09 -10.04 8.33
CA PHE A 66 3.32 -10.57 6.98
C PHE A 66 4.82 -10.58 6.64
N LYS A 67 5.50 -11.67 7.01
CA LYS A 67 6.86 -11.98 6.53
C LYS A 67 6.82 -12.67 5.16
N ARG A 68 7.98 -12.83 4.50
CA ARG A 68 8.13 -13.42 3.15
C ARG A 68 7.30 -14.68 2.90
N LYS A 69 7.27 -15.63 3.85
CA LYS A 69 6.49 -16.89 3.70
C LYS A 69 4.96 -16.68 3.80
N HIS A 70 4.50 -15.76 4.66
CA HIS A 70 3.08 -15.38 4.73
C HIS A 70 2.61 -14.78 3.39
N LEU A 71 3.46 -13.96 2.77
CA LEU A 71 3.15 -13.33 1.49
C LEU A 71 3.10 -14.33 0.35
N ARG A 72 3.91 -15.41 0.37
CA ARG A 72 3.80 -16.51 -0.60
C ARG A 72 2.44 -17.21 -0.50
N VAL A 73 2.00 -17.51 0.72
CA VAL A 73 0.68 -18.12 0.94
C VAL A 73 -0.44 -17.16 0.51
N LEU A 74 -0.31 -15.87 0.83
CA LEU A 74 -1.27 -14.85 0.37
C LEU A 74 -1.32 -14.76 -1.16
N HIS A 75 -0.18 -14.81 -1.85
CA HIS A 75 -0.14 -14.83 -3.32
C HIS A 75 -0.82 -16.06 -3.89
N ALA A 76 -0.58 -17.25 -3.33
CA ALA A 76 -1.31 -18.46 -3.75
C ALA A 76 -2.82 -18.34 -3.53
N VAL A 77 -3.27 -17.65 -2.48
CA VAL A 77 -4.69 -17.34 -2.25
C VAL A 77 -5.23 -16.33 -3.28
N ILE A 78 -4.44 -15.33 -3.66
CA ILE A 78 -4.79 -14.37 -4.72
C ILE A 78 -4.92 -15.08 -6.07
N ASP A 79 -3.99 -15.98 -6.40
CA ASP A 79 -4.04 -16.76 -7.64
C ASP A 79 -5.32 -17.58 -7.71
N ARG A 80 -5.71 -18.24 -6.61
CA ARG A 80 -7.00 -18.93 -6.51
C ARG A 80 -8.20 -18.03 -6.73
N CYS A 81 -8.18 -16.80 -6.21
CA CYS A 81 -9.23 -15.83 -6.51
C CYS A 81 -9.29 -15.51 -8.01
N GLY A 82 -8.13 -15.39 -8.66
CA GLY A 82 -8.03 -15.15 -10.09
C GLY A 82 -8.56 -16.33 -10.90
N GLU A 83 -8.18 -17.55 -10.56
CA GLU A 83 -8.66 -18.78 -11.19
C GLU A 83 -10.18 -18.92 -11.05
N ALA A 84 -10.70 -18.75 -9.83
CA ALA A 84 -12.13 -18.84 -9.55
C ALA A 84 -12.93 -17.82 -10.36
N TYR A 85 -12.44 -16.58 -10.45
CA TYR A 85 -13.11 -15.51 -11.18
C TYR A 85 -13.05 -15.73 -12.70
N SER A 86 -11.87 -16.09 -13.22
CA SER A 86 -11.64 -16.35 -14.65
C SER A 86 -12.45 -17.54 -15.16
N SER A 87 -12.45 -18.64 -14.41
CA SER A 87 -13.17 -19.87 -14.75
C SER A 87 -14.64 -19.88 -14.34
N LYS A 88 -15.09 -18.87 -13.58
CA LYS A 88 -16.42 -18.78 -12.94
C LYS A 88 -16.72 -19.99 -12.02
N ASP A 89 -15.70 -20.58 -11.43
CA ASP A 89 -15.80 -21.74 -10.54
C ASP A 89 -15.41 -21.36 -9.10
N VAL A 90 -16.42 -21.17 -8.25
CA VAL A 90 -16.22 -20.80 -6.84
C VAL A 90 -15.66 -21.94 -5.99
N SER A 91 -15.67 -23.20 -6.47
CA SER A 91 -15.08 -24.33 -5.74
C SER A 91 -13.56 -24.15 -5.57
N LYS A 92 -12.92 -23.41 -6.47
CA LYS A 92 -11.49 -23.05 -6.42
C LYS A 92 -11.11 -22.21 -5.20
N LEU A 93 -12.08 -21.60 -4.53
CA LEU A 93 -11.87 -20.83 -3.30
C LEU A 93 -11.69 -21.72 -2.05
N TYR A 94 -11.98 -23.01 -2.16
CA TYR A 94 -11.84 -23.96 -1.06
C TYR A 94 -10.43 -24.57 -1.02
N ILE A 95 -9.94 -24.78 0.20
CA ILE A 95 -8.54 -25.15 0.48
C ILE A 95 -8.53 -26.45 1.26
N GLY A 96 -8.24 -27.55 0.56
CA GLY A 96 -8.13 -28.87 1.15
C GLY A 96 -6.77 -29.12 1.79
N LYS A 97 -6.66 -30.23 2.51
CA LYS A 97 -5.42 -30.67 3.17
C LYS A 97 -4.26 -30.83 2.19
N ALA A 98 -4.51 -31.44 1.03
CA ALA A 98 -3.51 -31.64 -0.02
C ALA A 98 -2.88 -30.33 -0.50
N THR A 99 -3.66 -29.25 -0.65
CA THR A 99 -3.08 -27.95 -1.03
C THR A 99 -2.23 -27.33 0.08
N VAL A 100 -2.62 -27.52 1.35
CA VAL A 100 -1.81 -27.05 2.48
C VAL A 100 -0.48 -27.81 2.53
N GLU A 101 -0.48 -29.12 2.26
CA GLU A 101 0.72 -29.95 2.14
C GLU A 101 1.62 -29.53 0.97
N GLU A 102 1.02 -29.14 -0.15
CA GLU A 102 1.75 -28.57 -1.29
C GLU A 102 2.43 -27.25 -0.91
N TRP A 103 1.73 -26.33 -0.21
CA TRP A 103 2.32 -25.08 0.26
C TRP A 103 3.47 -25.30 1.24
N ILE A 104 3.34 -26.29 2.13
CA ILE A 104 4.40 -26.71 3.06
C ILE A 104 5.67 -27.04 2.27
N THR A 105 5.52 -27.89 1.26
CA THR A 105 6.62 -28.38 0.41
C THR A 105 7.19 -27.25 -0.45
N SER A 106 6.36 -26.62 -1.27
CA SER A 106 6.76 -25.62 -2.27
C SER A 106 7.32 -24.34 -1.65
N PHE A 107 6.86 -23.95 -0.46
CA PHE A 107 7.37 -22.75 0.22
C PHE A 107 8.42 -23.03 1.29
N ALA A 108 8.83 -24.29 1.45
CA ALA A 108 9.75 -24.76 2.47
C ALA A 108 9.33 -24.29 3.88
N ILE A 109 8.05 -24.48 4.22
CA ILE A 109 7.50 -24.19 5.53
C ILE A 109 7.59 -25.47 6.38
N PRO A 110 8.19 -25.45 7.58
CA PRO A 110 8.13 -26.60 8.47
C PRO A 110 6.67 -26.97 8.78
N PRO A 111 6.25 -28.25 8.67
CA PRO A 111 4.86 -28.65 8.80
C PRO A 111 4.19 -28.15 10.08
N GLU A 112 4.93 -28.17 11.20
CA GLU A 112 4.47 -27.72 12.51
C GLU A 112 4.22 -26.21 12.59
N LYS A 113 4.76 -25.42 11.65
CA LYS A 113 4.64 -23.96 11.60
C LYS A 113 3.59 -23.46 10.61
N ILE A 114 2.96 -24.32 9.80
CA ILE A 114 2.00 -23.87 8.78
C ILE A 114 0.83 -23.06 9.39
N GLY A 115 0.39 -23.44 10.59
CA GLY A 115 -0.63 -22.71 11.34
C GLY A 115 -0.23 -21.26 11.66
N GLU A 116 1.05 -21.01 11.93
CA GLU A 116 1.58 -19.65 12.17
C GLU A 116 1.47 -18.78 10.91
N TYR A 117 1.68 -19.37 9.73
CA TYR A 117 1.61 -18.64 8.46
C TYR A 117 0.18 -18.41 7.97
N LEU A 118 -0.75 -19.31 8.29
CA LEU A 118 -2.17 -19.21 7.94
C LEU A 118 -2.94 -18.30 8.90
N ARG A 119 -2.56 -18.27 10.18
CA ARG A 119 -3.26 -17.52 11.22
C ARG A 119 -3.45 -16.03 10.87
N PRO A 120 -2.46 -15.27 10.36
CA PRO A 120 -2.68 -13.89 9.95
C PRO A 120 -3.76 -13.74 8.86
N LEU A 121 -3.83 -14.65 7.89
CA LEU A 121 -4.85 -14.61 6.84
C LEU A 121 -6.26 -14.83 7.43
N GLN A 122 -6.38 -15.63 8.49
CA GLN A 122 -7.64 -15.78 9.22
C GLN A 122 -7.98 -14.54 10.08
N ILE A 123 -6.98 -14.00 10.79
CA ILE A 123 -7.12 -12.78 11.61
C ILE A 123 -7.55 -11.58 10.77
N PHE A 124 -7.11 -11.48 9.51
CA PHE A 124 -7.54 -10.40 8.63
C PHE A 124 -8.72 -10.78 7.75
N GLY A 125 -9.35 -11.94 7.97
CA GLY A 125 -10.54 -12.36 7.23
C GLY A 125 -10.30 -12.57 5.73
N VAL A 126 -9.07 -12.89 5.34
CA VAL A 126 -8.73 -13.38 3.99
C VAL A 126 -9.16 -14.85 3.87
N LEU A 127 -8.89 -15.65 4.90
CA LEU A 127 -9.32 -17.03 5.01
C LEU A 127 -10.34 -17.20 6.14
N GLN A 128 -11.27 -18.13 5.95
CA GLN A 128 -12.25 -18.56 6.94
C GLN A 128 -12.18 -20.09 7.08
N GLN A 129 -12.66 -20.63 8.19
CA GLN A 129 -12.86 -22.07 8.32
C GLN A 129 -13.92 -22.51 7.31
N SER A 130 -13.70 -23.65 6.65
CA SER A 130 -14.69 -24.22 5.74
C SER A 130 -15.85 -24.82 6.53
N SER A 131 -17.08 -24.63 6.04
CA SER A 131 -18.25 -25.38 6.49
C SER A 131 -18.35 -26.77 5.84
N ASP A 132 -17.68 -26.97 4.70
CA ASP A 132 -17.57 -28.26 4.02
C ASP A 132 -16.45 -29.09 4.67
N PRO A 133 -16.74 -30.31 5.17
CA PRO A 133 -15.77 -31.15 5.87
C PRO A 133 -14.61 -31.64 5.00
N ASN A 134 -14.72 -31.58 3.68
CA ASN A 134 -13.64 -31.98 2.76
C ASN A 134 -12.53 -30.93 2.67
N TYR A 135 -12.79 -29.71 3.16
CA TYR A 135 -11.87 -28.58 3.06
C TYR A 135 -11.56 -28.04 4.45
N LEU A 136 -10.33 -27.52 4.61
CA LEU A 136 -9.90 -26.92 5.86
C LEU A 136 -10.29 -25.44 5.91
N TYR A 137 -10.06 -24.73 4.81
CA TYR A 137 -10.30 -23.29 4.73
C TYR A 137 -11.06 -22.94 3.46
N ARG A 138 -11.67 -21.76 3.47
CA ARG A 138 -12.26 -21.11 2.31
C ARG A 138 -11.82 -19.65 2.27
N VAL A 139 -11.53 -19.13 1.08
CA VAL A 139 -11.34 -17.68 0.90
C VAL A 139 -12.65 -16.96 1.23
N SER A 140 -12.60 -15.87 1.99
CA SER A 140 -13.81 -15.13 2.33
C SER A 140 -14.45 -14.47 1.11
N ASP A 141 -15.78 -14.38 1.08
CA ASP A 141 -16.49 -13.72 -0.02
C ASP A 141 -16.14 -12.24 -0.15
N ASP A 142 -15.86 -11.56 0.97
CA ASP A 142 -15.45 -10.16 0.99
C ASP A 142 -14.10 -9.96 0.31
N PHE A 143 -13.12 -10.82 0.62
CA PHE A 143 -11.82 -10.77 -0.02
C PHE A 143 -11.92 -11.18 -1.49
N TYR A 144 -12.66 -12.24 -1.80
CA TYR A 144 -12.84 -12.73 -3.17
C TYR A 144 -13.51 -11.69 -4.08
N ARG A 145 -14.59 -11.04 -3.65
CA ARG A 145 -15.28 -10.01 -4.45
C ARG A 145 -14.37 -8.84 -4.81
N LEU A 146 -13.43 -8.50 -3.94
CA LEU A 146 -12.48 -7.43 -4.16
C LEU A 146 -11.26 -7.87 -4.99
N MET A 147 -10.77 -9.09 -4.77
CA MET A 147 -9.54 -9.59 -5.36
C MET A 147 -9.75 -10.27 -6.71
N GLY A 148 -10.81 -11.05 -6.87
CA GLY A 148 -11.10 -11.85 -8.07
C GLY A 148 -11.04 -11.06 -9.40
N PRO A 149 -11.74 -9.91 -9.52
CA PRO A 149 -11.72 -9.11 -10.74
C PRO A 149 -10.32 -8.62 -11.14
N VAL A 150 -9.44 -8.39 -10.16
CA VAL A 150 -8.07 -7.93 -10.36
C VAL A 150 -7.16 -9.13 -10.67
N ALA A 151 -7.31 -10.21 -9.91
CA ALA A 151 -6.45 -11.39 -9.97
C ALA A 151 -6.69 -12.26 -11.21
N GLN A 152 -7.86 -12.19 -11.85
CA GLN A 152 -8.11 -12.94 -13.10
C GLN A 152 -7.07 -12.63 -14.19
N HIS A 153 -6.47 -11.44 -14.15
CA HIS A 153 -5.43 -11.02 -15.09
C HIS A 153 -4.03 -11.53 -14.73
N LEU A 154 -3.88 -12.27 -13.63
CA LEU A 154 -2.62 -12.89 -13.21
C LEU A 154 -2.53 -14.37 -13.64
N VAL A 155 -3.67 -15.00 -13.97
CA VAL A 155 -3.78 -16.45 -14.23
C VAL A 155 -3.97 -16.79 -15.72
N VAL A 156 -4.28 -15.79 -16.55
CA VAL A 156 -4.38 -15.93 -18.01
C VAL A 156 -3.00 -15.61 -18.61
N PRO A 157 -2.57 -16.22 -19.73
CA PRO A 157 -1.34 -15.81 -20.42
C PRO A 157 -1.45 -14.34 -20.85
N VAL A 158 -0.70 -13.46 -20.18
CA VAL A 158 -0.73 -12.01 -20.41
C VAL A 158 0.66 -11.50 -20.81
N ASP A 159 0.66 -10.47 -21.65
CA ASP A 159 1.72 -9.47 -21.76
C ASP A 159 2.34 -9.15 -20.38
N THR A 160 3.66 -9.27 -20.30
CA THR A 160 4.46 -9.06 -19.08
C THR A 160 4.23 -7.69 -18.45
N ARG A 161 3.93 -6.66 -19.26
CA ARG A 161 3.60 -5.32 -18.78
C ARG A 161 2.30 -5.31 -17.99
N ARG A 162 1.24 -5.86 -18.57
CA ARG A 162 -0.09 -5.93 -17.94
C ARG A 162 -0.07 -6.85 -16.71
N PHE A 163 0.71 -7.93 -16.73
CA PHE A 163 0.97 -8.73 -15.54
C PHE A 163 1.59 -7.90 -14.40
N ALA A 164 2.65 -7.14 -14.69
CA ALA A 164 3.33 -6.32 -13.68
C ALA A 164 2.42 -5.22 -13.09
N GLU A 165 1.60 -4.59 -13.95
CA GLU A 165 0.60 -3.60 -13.55
C GLU A 165 -0.46 -4.23 -12.65
N MET A 166 -1.05 -5.36 -13.04
CA MET A 166 -2.10 -6.01 -12.25
C MET A 166 -1.57 -6.61 -10.95
N MET A 167 -0.32 -7.08 -10.93
CA MET A 167 0.33 -7.53 -9.70
C MET A 167 0.57 -6.35 -8.74
N ALA A 168 0.86 -5.14 -9.24
CA ALA A 168 0.92 -3.95 -8.41
C ALA A 168 -0.44 -3.63 -7.77
N VAL A 169 -1.51 -3.69 -8.56
CA VAL A 169 -2.89 -3.47 -8.10
C VAL A 169 -3.29 -4.52 -7.05
N ALA A 170 -3.12 -5.81 -7.32
CA ALA A 170 -3.50 -6.89 -6.41
C ALA A 170 -2.79 -6.80 -5.06
N ASN A 171 -1.49 -6.51 -5.06
CA ASN A 171 -0.73 -6.27 -3.82
C ASN A 171 -1.25 -5.04 -3.06
N GLY A 172 -1.66 -4.00 -3.78
CA GLY A 172 -2.27 -2.81 -3.23
C GLY A 172 -3.63 -3.07 -2.58
N VAL A 173 -4.51 -3.78 -3.28
CA VAL A 173 -5.83 -4.20 -2.79
C VAL A 173 -5.70 -5.04 -1.53
N ALA A 174 -4.82 -6.05 -1.54
CA ALA A 174 -4.57 -6.88 -0.36
C ALA A 174 -4.07 -6.06 0.84
N SER A 175 -3.21 -5.07 0.56
CA SER A 175 -2.69 -4.14 1.57
C SER A 175 -3.80 -3.31 2.20
N VAL A 176 -4.66 -2.67 1.40
CA VAL A 176 -5.78 -1.88 1.92
C VAL A 176 -6.74 -2.78 2.71
N TYR A 177 -7.07 -3.96 2.19
CA TYR A 177 -8.00 -4.91 2.84
C TYR A 177 -7.53 -5.30 4.25
N VAL A 178 -6.26 -5.67 4.41
CA VAL A 178 -5.68 -6.05 5.70
C VAL A 178 -5.71 -4.87 6.67
N ILE A 179 -5.31 -3.67 6.23
CA ILE A 179 -5.26 -2.48 7.08
C ILE A 179 -6.67 -2.06 7.51
N ALA A 180 -7.61 -2.00 6.57
CA ALA A 180 -8.99 -1.66 6.87
C ALA A 180 -9.63 -2.66 7.85
N THR A 181 -9.34 -3.95 7.67
CA THR A 181 -9.82 -4.99 8.59
C THR A 181 -9.21 -4.84 9.98
N ALA A 182 -7.90 -4.56 10.08
CA ALA A 182 -7.24 -4.30 11.35
C ALA A 182 -7.85 -3.09 12.09
N LEU A 183 -8.13 -2.01 11.36
CA LEU A 183 -8.73 -0.78 11.88
C LEU A 183 -10.20 -0.94 12.31
N ARG A 184 -10.95 -1.83 11.67
CA ARG A 184 -12.35 -2.12 12.01
C ARG A 184 -12.46 -3.04 13.23
N ARG A 185 -11.54 -4.00 13.39
CA ARG A 185 -11.57 -4.99 14.48
C ARG A 185 -11.11 -4.47 15.85
N GLN A 186 -10.44 -3.32 15.93
CA GLN A 186 -9.99 -2.75 17.22
C GLN A 186 -10.93 -1.65 17.74
N PRO A 187 -11.69 -1.90 18.82
CA PRO A 187 -12.16 -0.86 19.71
C PRO A 187 -11.09 -0.60 20.80
N GLN A 188 -10.64 0.65 20.92
CA GLN A 188 -10.06 1.25 22.14
C GLN A 188 -8.61 1.04 22.63
N GLU A 189 -7.80 0.03 22.30
CA GLU A 189 -6.45 -0.07 22.93
C GLU A 189 -5.25 0.46 22.11
N GLU A 190 -4.20 0.85 22.85
CA GLU A 190 -2.94 1.51 22.42
C GLU A 190 -2.04 0.66 21.51
N GLN A 191 -2.36 -0.62 21.28
CA GLN A 191 -1.65 -1.49 20.33
C GLN A 191 -2.17 -1.35 18.91
N SER A 192 -2.49 -0.13 18.51
CA SER A 192 -2.80 0.19 17.13
C SER A 192 -1.49 0.17 16.35
N VAL A 193 -1.12 -1.00 15.83
CA VAL A 193 -0.20 -1.06 14.69
C VAL A 193 -0.99 -0.61 13.45
N ILE A 194 -1.57 0.59 13.51
CA ILE A 194 -1.89 1.34 12.31
C ILE A 194 -0.53 1.50 11.63
N PRO A 195 -0.38 1.04 10.39
CA PRO A 195 0.80 1.26 9.60
C PRO A 195 1.28 2.72 9.54
N TRP A 196 2.16 3.11 10.44
CA TRP A 196 2.93 4.36 10.28
C TRP A 196 3.99 4.26 9.17
N PHE A 197 3.86 3.26 8.28
CA PHE A 197 4.64 3.11 7.06
C PHE A 197 3.90 3.59 5.81
N LEU A 198 2.72 4.23 5.94
CA LEU A 198 2.07 4.88 4.80
C LEU A 198 3.08 5.81 4.13
N LYS A 199 3.46 5.46 2.90
CA LYS A 199 4.37 6.26 2.11
C LYS A 199 3.79 7.66 2.02
N LEU A 200 4.67 8.64 1.96
CA LEU A 200 4.30 10.02 1.79
C LEU A 200 3.30 10.27 0.64
N PRO A 201 3.41 9.61 -0.54
CA PRO A 201 2.41 9.73 -1.61
C PRO A 201 1.04 9.15 -1.23
N MET A 202 1.00 8.19 -0.31
CA MET A 202 -0.24 7.65 0.22
C MET A 202 -0.91 8.71 1.11
N ILE A 203 -0.15 9.44 1.95
CA ILE A 203 -0.69 10.54 2.76
C ILE A 203 -1.29 11.66 1.88
N TYR A 204 -0.70 11.97 0.72
CA TYR A 204 -1.29 12.93 -0.23
C TYR A 204 -2.54 12.38 -0.92
N THR A 205 -2.51 11.11 -1.33
CA THR A 205 -3.68 10.47 -1.95
C THR A 205 -4.85 10.37 -0.95
N LEU A 206 -4.54 10.13 0.32
CA LEU A 206 -5.47 10.09 1.45
C LEU A 206 -6.18 11.46 1.64
N SER A 207 -5.47 12.56 1.43
CA SER A 207 -6.00 13.91 1.70
C SER A 207 -7.09 14.44 0.77
N GLY A 208 -7.42 13.69 -0.29
CA GLY A 208 -8.58 13.96 -1.15
C GLY A 208 -9.78 13.05 -0.88
N LEU A 209 -9.65 12.08 0.01
CA LEU A 209 -10.63 11.00 0.25
C LEU A 209 -11.25 11.05 1.67
N GLU A 210 -11.03 12.15 2.38
CA GLU A 210 -11.48 12.33 3.77
C GLU A 210 -12.96 12.72 3.84
N PRO A 211 -13.74 12.08 4.74
CA PRO A 211 -15.10 12.52 5.01
C PRO A 211 -15.08 13.77 5.91
N GLY A 212 -15.56 14.91 5.41
CA GLY A 212 -15.78 16.14 6.18
C GLY A 212 -14.88 17.33 5.79
N ALA A 213 -14.83 18.34 6.66
CA ALA A 213 -14.16 19.63 6.39
C ALA A 213 -12.69 19.71 6.85
N MET A 214 -12.22 18.75 7.66
CA MET A 214 -10.87 18.79 8.24
C MET A 214 -9.92 17.95 7.38
N ARG A 215 -9.21 18.59 6.44
CA ARG A 215 -8.32 17.86 5.53
C ARG A 215 -6.93 17.64 6.11
N ILE A 216 -6.38 16.43 6.03
CA ILE A 216 -4.97 16.16 6.40
C ILE A 216 -4.05 17.09 5.58
N ARG A 217 -4.41 17.38 4.33
CA ARG A 217 -3.73 18.33 3.46
C ARG A 217 -3.62 19.71 4.11
N ASP A 218 -4.73 20.28 4.52
CA ASP A 218 -4.78 21.66 5.05
C ASP A 218 -3.96 21.79 6.34
N THR A 219 -3.87 20.72 7.13
CA THR A 219 -3.08 20.69 8.38
C THR A 219 -1.58 20.52 8.14
N LEU A 220 -1.19 19.82 7.07
CA LEU A 220 0.18 19.39 6.84
C LEU A 220 0.91 20.15 5.74
N GLU A 221 0.22 20.56 4.70
CA GLU A 221 0.82 21.04 3.45
C GLU A 221 1.50 22.40 3.63
N ILE A 222 0.81 23.38 4.24
CA ILE A 222 1.32 24.75 4.37
C ILE A 222 2.61 24.80 5.21
N PRO A 223 2.66 24.24 6.44
CA PRO A 223 3.89 24.27 7.24
C PRO A 223 5.05 23.50 6.59
N ARG A 224 4.76 22.50 5.74
CA ARG A 224 5.77 21.69 5.05
C ARG A 224 6.33 22.37 3.81
N ILE A 225 5.47 22.91 2.96
CA ILE A 225 5.88 23.72 1.80
C ILE A 225 6.75 24.86 2.31
N ASN A 226 6.31 25.55 3.37
CA ASN A 226 7.10 26.63 3.96
C ASN A 226 8.44 26.13 4.52
N ALA A 227 8.50 24.96 5.17
CA ALA A 227 9.76 24.42 5.68
C ALA A 227 10.77 24.03 4.57
N VAL A 228 10.28 23.47 3.45
CA VAL A 228 11.12 23.10 2.31
C VAL A 228 11.54 24.32 1.51
N ASP A 229 10.61 25.23 1.25
CA ASP A 229 10.88 26.50 0.56
C ASP A 229 11.91 27.32 1.36
N ASN A 230 11.72 27.46 2.69
CA ASN A 230 12.69 28.12 3.56
C ASN A 230 14.05 27.39 3.55
N TYR A 231 14.07 26.06 3.52
CA TYR A 231 15.34 25.34 3.46
C TYR A 231 16.11 25.61 2.17
N PHE A 232 15.47 25.51 1.01
CA PHE A 232 16.17 25.70 -0.26
C PHE A 232 16.48 27.17 -0.54
N VAL A 233 15.53 28.07 -0.31
CA VAL A 233 15.67 29.49 -0.61
C VAL A 233 16.52 30.21 0.43
N ILE A 234 16.22 30.02 1.73
CA ILE A 234 16.87 30.77 2.81
C ILE A 234 18.13 30.04 3.27
N ASN A 235 18.04 28.76 3.63
CA ASN A 235 19.18 28.07 4.27
C ASN A 235 20.25 27.64 3.25
N ARG A 236 19.86 27.25 2.04
CA ARG A 236 20.78 26.83 0.96
C ARG A 236 21.08 27.95 -0.03
N GLY A 237 20.38 29.09 0.03
CA GLY A 237 20.59 30.23 -0.85
C GLY A 237 20.25 29.95 -2.32
N ALA A 238 19.37 28.99 -2.60
CA ALA A 238 18.97 28.70 -3.97
C ALA A 238 18.16 29.88 -4.56
N PRO A 239 18.41 30.29 -5.81
CA PRO A 239 17.61 31.32 -6.45
C PRO A 239 16.13 30.95 -6.47
N VAL A 240 15.26 31.89 -6.08
CA VAL A 240 13.82 31.65 -5.92
C VAL A 240 13.19 31.10 -7.20
N GLU A 241 13.49 31.70 -8.35
CA GLU A 241 12.94 31.28 -9.65
C GLU A 241 13.47 29.92 -10.11
N TRP A 242 14.71 29.59 -9.75
CA TRP A 242 15.25 28.27 -10.01
C TRP A 242 14.53 27.22 -9.16
N TRP A 243 14.34 27.48 -7.87
CA TRP A 243 13.60 26.57 -6.99
C TRP A 243 12.15 26.38 -7.47
N ARG A 244 11.46 27.47 -7.83
CA ARG A 244 10.08 27.42 -8.36
C ARG A 244 9.96 26.56 -9.62
N SER A 245 10.94 26.65 -10.53
CA SER A 245 10.90 25.88 -11.79
C SER A 245 11.12 24.38 -11.60
N ILE A 246 11.88 23.96 -10.58
CA ILE A 246 12.16 22.54 -10.34
C ILE A 246 11.28 21.90 -9.27
N ARG A 247 10.58 22.71 -8.47
CA ARG A 247 9.81 22.25 -7.29
C ARG A 247 8.79 21.18 -7.67
N THR A 248 7.95 21.43 -8.66
CA THR A 248 6.88 20.51 -9.07
C THR A 248 7.43 19.17 -9.55
N GLU A 249 8.50 19.17 -10.35
CA GLU A 249 9.14 17.94 -10.82
C GLU A 249 9.87 17.19 -9.69
N ALA A 250 10.48 17.91 -8.75
CA ALA A 250 11.03 17.30 -7.54
C ALA A 250 9.92 16.60 -6.73
N PHE A 251 8.71 17.19 -6.66
CA PHE A 251 7.52 16.54 -6.08
C PHE A 251 7.10 15.26 -6.80
N GLU A 252 7.11 15.26 -8.13
CA GLU A 252 6.83 14.07 -8.94
C GLU A 252 7.84 12.95 -8.67
N PHE A 253 9.15 13.25 -8.59
CA PHE A 253 10.17 12.23 -8.29
C PHE A 253 10.08 11.67 -6.87
N MET A 254 9.48 12.40 -5.94
CA MET A 254 9.16 11.86 -4.61
C MET A 254 7.99 10.90 -4.65
N ALA A 255 7.00 11.12 -5.53
CA ALA A 255 5.88 10.20 -5.71
C ALA A 255 6.33 8.82 -6.20
N ASP A 256 7.41 8.78 -6.98
CA ASP A 256 8.02 7.57 -7.53
C ASP A 256 9.07 6.91 -6.61
N ASN A 257 9.44 7.56 -5.50
CA ASN A 257 10.48 7.06 -4.61
C ASN A 257 9.95 5.98 -3.65
N TYR A 258 10.64 4.84 -3.59
CA TYR A 258 10.41 3.75 -2.62
C TYR A 258 10.97 4.05 -1.22
N ILE A 259 11.42 5.29 -0.97
CA ILE A 259 11.98 5.73 0.31
C ILE A 259 10.85 5.79 1.34
N ILE A 260 10.62 4.65 1.99
CA ILE A 260 9.96 4.58 3.29
C ILE A 260 11.11 4.51 4.29
N GLU A 261 11.44 5.64 4.91
CA GLU A 261 12.42 5.69 5.99
C GLU A 261 11.80 5.40 7.36
N GLN A 262 12.67 4.90 8.22
CA GLN A 262 12.43 4.43 9.59
C GLN A 262 11.54 5.38 10.38
N ALA A 263 10.42 4.85 10.89
CA ALA A 263 9.72 5.49 12.00
C ALA A 263 10.72 5.67 13.15
N VAL A 264 10.85 6.89 13.67
CA VAL A 264 11.54 7.14 14.94
C VAL A 264 10.48 7.24 16.05
N PRO A 265 10.81 6.88 17.30
CA PRO A 265 9.83 6.82 18.39
C PRO A 265 9.14 8.15 18.69
N ASN A 266 9.78 9.28 18.36
CA ASN A 266 9.38 10.63 18.76
C ASN A 266 8.65 11.42 17.66
N GLY A 267 7.90 10.74 16.78
CA GLY A 267 7.20 11.39 15.67
C GLY A 267 7.96 11.38 14.36
N TYR A 268 7.34 11.92 13.32
CA TYR A 268 8.08 12.26 12.12
C TYR A 268 8.74 13.62 12.35
N LYS A 269 10.08 13.71 12.31
CA LYS A 269 10.75 15.00 12.04
C LYS A 269 10.55 15.35 10.55
N LEU A 270 9.29 15.61 10.20
CA LEU A 270 8.80 15.71 8.82
C LEU A 270 9.64 16.69 8.04
N SER A 271 9.89 17.89 8.58
CA SER A 271 10.66 18.94 7.88
C SER A 271 12.07 18.48 7.47
N LYS A 272 12.85 17.88 8.37
CA LYS A 272 14.23 17.45 8.07
C LYS A 272 14.27 16.25 7.10
N LEU A 273 13.33 15.32 7.23
CA LEU A 273 13.20 14.18 6.31
C LEU A 273 12.69 14.62 4.95
N TRP A 274 11.70 15.51 4.92
CA TRP A 274 11.17 16.14 3.71
C TRP A 274 12.24 16.88 2.95
N VAL A 275 13.04 17.68 3.66
CA VAL A 275 14.20 18.35 3.09
C VAL A 275 15.14 17.34 2.42
N ARG A 276 15.48 16.23 3.09
CA ARG A 276 16.34 15.19 2.50
C ARG A 276 15.73 14.53 1.27
N THR A 277 14.42 14.25 1.29
CA THR A 277 13.74 13.65 0.13
C THR A 277 13.71 14.62 -1.06
N HIS A 278 13.49 15.91 -0.80
CA HIS A 278 13.58 16.93 -1.85
C HIS A 278 15.01 17.14 -2.33
N GLU A 279 16.03 17.05 -1.47
CA GLU A 279 17.43 17.07 -1.89
C GLU A 279 17.73 15.92 -2.86
N GLU A 280 17.18 14.73 -2.62
CA GLU A 280 17.33 13.59 -3.52
C GLU A 280 16.56 13.78 -4.83
N GLY A 281 15.34 14.31 -4.78
CA GLY A 281 14.57 14.68 -5.99
C GLY A 281 15.30 15.69 -6.86
N VAL A 282 15.85 16.75 -6.25
CA VAL A 282 16.67 17.77 -6.91
C VAL A 282 17.94 17.19 -7.52
N LYS A 283 18.66 16.30 -6.79
CA LYS A 283 19.85 15.63 -7.33
C LYS A 283 19.55 14.87 -8.62
N ARG A 284 18.45 14.11 -8.64
CA ARG A 284 18.04 13.32 -9.81
C ARG A 284 17.60 14.19 -10.98
N TYR A 285 16.90 15.29 -10.70
CA TYR A 285 16.59 16.30 -11.72
C TYR A 285 17.88 16.83 -12.37
N VAL A 286 18.83 17.28 -11.55
CA VAL A 286 20.12 17.81 -12.04
C VAL A 286 20.87 16.76 -12.86
N GLN A 287 20.89 15.50 -12.41
CA GLN A 287 21.51 14.41 -13.14
C GLN A 287 20.88 14.23 -14.52
N ARG A 288 19.54 14.20 -14.63
CA ARG A 288 18.88 14.04 -15.93
C ARG A 288 19.06 15.23 -16.85
N VAL A 289 19.05 16.45 -16.31
CA VAL A 289 19.31 17.65 -17.11
C VAL A 289 20.74 17.58 -17.67
N ARG A 290 21.72 17.19 -16.86
CA ARG A 290 23.09 16.95 -17.32
C ARG A 290 23.13 15.86 -18.39
N GLU A 291 22.50 14.71 -18.18
CA GLU A 291 22.43 13.62 -19.17
C GLU A 291 21.75 14.06 -20.48
N ARG A 292 20.69 14.87 -20.41
CA ARG A 292 19.97 15.41 -21.58
C ARG A 292 20.83 16.41 -22.34
N ILE A 293 21.53 17.29 -21.63
CA ILE A 293 22.47 18.26 -22.20
C ILE A 293 23.64 17.50 -22.86
N GLU A 294 24.28 16.57 -22.14
CA GLU A 294 25.36 15.75 -22.67
C GLU A 294 24.94 14.95 -23.91
N ARG A 295 23.74 14.36 -23.94
CA ARG A 295 23.22 13.69 -25.14
C ARG A 295 23.01 14.65 -26.32
N ARG A 296 22.57 15.88 -26.05
CA ARG A 296 22.34 16.90 -27.07
C ARG A 296 23.65 17.45 -27.65
N TYR A 297 24.71 17.51 -26.84
CA TYR A 297 26.03 17.99 -27.26
C TYR A 297 27.02 16.89 -27.69
N ARG A 298 26.74 15.60 -27.44
CA ARG A 298 27.47 14.45 -28.02
C ARG A 298 26.99 14.09 -29.44
N GLY A 299 25.94 14.74 -29.94
CA GLY A 299 25.46 14.63 -31.31
C GLY A 299 25.98 15.74 -32.24
N PHE A 300 26.96 16.53 -31.80
CA PHE A 300 27.72 17.50 -32.59
C PHE A 300 29.18 17.07 -32.66
#